data_AF-M1EJL9-F1
#
_entry.id   AF-M1EJL9-F1
#
_cell.length_a   1.000
_cell.length_b   1.000
_cell.length_c   1.000
_cell.angle_alpha   90.00
_cell.angle_beta   90.00
_cell.angle_gamma   90.00
#
_symmetry.space_group_name_H-M   'P 1'
#
loop_
_entity.id
_entity.type
_entity.pdbx_description
1 polymer ?
#
loop_
_entity_poly.entity_id
_entity_poly.type
_entity_poly.pdbx_seq_one_letter_code
_entity_poly.pdbx_strand_id
1 'polypeptide(L)'
;GDAKDSVREQDQTLLLKIMDQAANPQYVWDRMLGGFKHKNFRTREGTCLCLVATLNASGAHTLTLSKIVPHICNLLGDPNSQVRDAAINSLVEIYRHVGERVRADLSKKGLPQSRLNVIFTKFDEVQKSGNMIQSANDKNFDDEDSVDGNRPSSASSTSSKAPPSSRRNVGMGTTRRLGSSTLGSKSSAAKEGAGAVDEEDFIKAFDDVPVVQIYSSRDLEESINKIRE
;
A
#
# COMPACT_ATOMS: atom_id res chain seq x y z
N GLY A 1 -15.74 -5.52 -24.20
CA GLY A 1 -17.04 -4.79 -24.16
C GLY A 1 -18.09 -5.38 -25.08
N ASP A 2 -18.16 -6.71 -25.14
CA ASP A 2 -19.10 -7.49 -25.95
C ASP A 2 -20.55 -7.37 -25.45
N ALA A 3 -21.52 -7.72 -26.30
CA ALA A 3 -22.93 -7.73 -25.92
C ALA A 3 -23.26 -8.80 -24.86
N LYS A 4 -22.52 -9.92 -24.84
CA LYS A 4 -22.70 -11.01 -23.88
C LYS A 4 -21.87 -10.77 -22.63
N ASP A 5 -22.52 -10.91 -21.47
CA ASP A 5 -21.88 -10.70 -20.17
C ASP A 5 -20.79 -11.74 -19.93
N SER A 6 -21.06 -13.01 -20.24
CA SER A 6 -20.09 -14.11 -20.11
C SER A 6 -18.79 -13.87 -20.89
N VAL A 7 -18.87 -13.24 -22.07
CA VAL A 7 -17.68 -12.90 -22.86
C VAL A 7 -16.87 -11.81 -22.16
N ARG A 8 -17.54 -10.79 -21.59
CA ARG A 8 -16.86 -9.71 -20.85
C ARG A 8 -16.22 -10.21 -19.56
N GLU A 9 -16.86 -11.13 -18.86
CA GLU A 9 -16.33 -11.77 -17.66
C GLU A 9 -15.08 -12.60 -17.98
N GLN A 10 -15.14 -13.46 -19.00
CA GLN A 10 -13.99 -14.26 -19.42
C GLN A 10 -12.84 -13.40 -19.96
N ASP A 11 -13.14 -12.31 -20.69
CA ASP A 11 -12.15 -11.31 -21.12
C ASP A 11 -11.43 -10.71 -19.91
N GLN A 12 -12.17 -10.28 -18.88
CA GLN A 12 -11.58 -9.77 -17.64
C GLN A 12 -10.73 -10.82 -16.92
N THR A 13 -11.22 -12.06 -16.78
CA THR A 13 -10.47 -13.15 -16.15
C THR A 13 -9.15 -13.43 -16.88
N LEU A 14 -9.18 -13.45 -18.22
CA LEU A 14 -7.99 -13.63 -19.02
C LEU A 14 -6.99 -12.48 -18.84
N LEU A 15 -7.47 -11.23 -18.84
CA LEU A 15 -6.61 -10.05 -18.61
C LEU A 15 -5.91 -10.11 -17.26
N LEU A 16 -6.62 -10.47 -16.19
CA LEU A 16 -6.03 -10.64 -14.86
C LEU A 16 -4.99 -11.77 -14.85
N LYS A 17 -5.26 -12.89 -15.53
CA LYS A 17 -4.29 -13.99 -15.65
C LYS A 17 -3.04 -13.59 -16.41
N ILE A 18 -3.16 -12.74 -17.43
CA ILE A 18 -2.01 -12.18 -18.15
C ILE A 18 -1.16 -11.29 -17.23
N MET A 19 -1.81 -10.46 -16.40
CA MET A 19 -1.15 -9.60 -15.40
C MET A 19 -0.49 -10.35 -14.24
N ASP A 20 -0.85 -11.62 -14.05
CA ASP A 20 -0.30 -12.49 -13.02
C ASP A 20 0.84 -13.37 -13.57
N GLN A 21 0.64 -13.98 -14.74
CA GLN A 21 1.52 -15.05 -15.24
C GLN A 21 2.46 -14.63 -16.38
N ALA A 22 2.08 -13.63 -17.17
CA ALA A 22 2.79 -13.30 -18.41
C ALA A 22 3.49 -11.94 -18.38
N ALA A 23 2.94 -10.96 -17.65
CA ALA A 23 3.50 -9.64 -17.48
C ALA A 23 3.01 -9.03 -16.15
N ASN A 24 3.62 -7.95 -15.68
CA ASN A 24 3.10 -7.25 -14.50
C ASN A 24 1.86 -6.39 -14.82
N PRO A 25 1.02 -6.04 -13.81
CA PRO A 25 -0.16 -5.21 -14.00
C PRO A 25 0.12 -3.89 -14.71
N GLN A 26 1.20 -3.19 -14.33
CA GLN A 26 1.56 -1.89 -14.93
C GLN A 26 1.78 -1.99 -16.45
N TYR A 27 2.50 -3.02 -16.93
CA TYR A 27 2.82 -3.22 -18.33
C TYR A 27 1.57 -3.39 -19.20
N VAL A 28 0.59 -4.13 -18.67
CA VAL A 28 -0.70 -4.36 -19.34
C VAL A 28 -1.53 -3.07 -19.31
N TRP A 29 -1.61 -2.40 -18.16
CA TRP A 29 -2.37 -1.16 -18.01
C TRP A 29 -1.86 -0.02 -18.89
N ASP A 30 -0.55 0.12 -19.06
CA ASP A 30 0.05 1.11 -19.98
C ASP A 30 -0.45 0.94 -21.43
N ARG A 31 -0.85 -0.28 -21.83
CA ARG A 31 -1.41 -0.59 -23.16
C ARG A 31 -2.94 -0.53 -23.20
N MET A 32 -3.59 -0.65 -22.05
CA MET A 32 -5.05 -0.66 -21.94
C MET A 32 -5.68 0.72 -21.71
N LEU A 33 -4.90 1.78 -21.46
CA LEU A 33 -5.44 3.13 -21.21
C LEU A 33 -6.36 3.66 -22.32
N GLY A 34 -6.20 3.18 -23.56
CA GLY A 34 -7.09 3.49 -24.67
C GLY A 34 -8.55 3.08 -24.42
N GLY A 35 -8.80 2.08 -23.58
CA GLY A 35 -10.13 1.59 -23.22
C GLY A 35 -11.04 2.65 -22.60
N PHE A 36 -10.49 3.58 -21.82
CA PHE A 36 -11.23 4.70 -21.23
C PHE A 36 -11.81 5.67 -22.27
N LYS A 37 -11.26 5.70 -23.49
CA LYS A 37 -11.71 6.60 -24.58
C LYS A 37 -12.45 5.86 -25.70
N HIS A 38 -12.76 4.58 -25.50
CA HIS A 38 -13.36 3.77 -26.56
C HIS A 38 -14.80 4.22 -26.86
N LYS A 39 -15.21 4.15 -28.14
CA LYS A 39 -16.56 4.60 -28.59
C LYS A 39 -17.71 3.83 -27.93
N ASN A 40 -17.53 2.52 -27.70
CA ASN A 40 -18.53 1.67 -27.07
C ASN A 40 -18.51 1.87 -25.54
N PHE A 41 -19.64 2.29 -24.97
CA PHE A 41 -19.78 2.54 -23.53
C PHE A 41 -19.46 1.29 -22.69
N ARG A 42 -19.83 0.08 -23.15
CA ARG A 42 -19.53 -1.19 -22.46
C ARG A 42 -18.03 -1.46 -22.33
N THR A 43 -17.23 -0.88 -23.23
CA THR A 43 -15.76 -1.00 -23.14
C THR A 43 -15.20 -0.02 -22.11
N ARG A 44 -15.72 1.21 -22.06
CA ARG A 44 -15.32 2.20 -21.03
C ARG A 44 -15.71 1.71 -19.64
N GLU A 45 -16.94 1.25 -19.49
CA GLU A 45 -17.44 0.58 -18.28
C GLU A 45 -16.59 -0.65 -17.91
N GLY A 46 -16.37 -1.56 -18.86
CA GLY A 46 -15.54 -2.76 -18.63
C GLY A 46 -14.10 -2.43 -18.24
N THR A 47 -13.54 -1.32 -18.73
CA THR A 47 -12.20 -0.85 -18.33
C THR A 47 -12.21 -0.42 -16.86
N CYS A 48 -13.23 0.32 -16.41
CA CYS A 48 -13.42 0.67 -14.99
C CYS A 48 -13.55 -0.59 -14.11
N LEU A 49 -14.37 -1.55 -14.52
CA LEU A 49 -14.56 -2.80 -13.78
C LEU A 49 -13.27 -3.63 -13.72
N CYS A 50 -12.52 -3.70 -14.82
CA CYS A 50 -11.22 -4.37 -14.87
C CYS A 50 -10.20 -3.68 -13.94
N LEU A 51 -10.24 -2.36 -13.79
CA LEU A 51 -9.40 -1.65 -12.83
C LEU A 51 -9.71 -2.06 -11.40
N VAL A 52 -10.99 -2.07 -11.02
CA VAL A 52 -11.44 -2.55 -9.70
C VAL A 52 -10.97 -3.98 -9.44
N ALA A 53 -11.13 -4.87 -10.43
CA ALA A 53 -10.67 -6.25 -10.31
C ALA A 53 -9.14 -6.36 -10.18
N THR A 54 -8.38 -5.53 -10.92
CA THR A 54 -6.92 -5.48 -10.83
C THR A 54 -6.46 -5.01 -9.45
N LEU A 55 -7.11 -3.98 -8.90
CA LEU A 55 -6.81 -3.49 -7.55
C LEU A 55 -7.06 -4.56 -6.50
N ASN A 56 -8.17 -5.29 -6.61
CA ASN A 56 -8.48 -6.38 -5.68
C ASN A 56 -7.54 -7.59 -5.81
N ALA A 57 -7.08 -7.90 -7.03
CA ALA A 57 -6.21 -9.05 -7.27
C ALA A 57 -4.73 -8.76 -6.93
N SER A 58 -4.21 -7.60 -7.34
CA SER A 58 -2.78 -7.28 -7.29
C SER A 58 -2.43 -6.14 -6.33
N GLY A 59 -3.43 -5.40 -5.83
CA GLY A 59 -3.21 -4.24 -4.96
C GLY A 59 -2.80 -2.96 -5.70
N ALA A 60 -3.06 -1.81 -5.08
CA ALA A 60 -2.78 -0.50 -5.67
C ALA A 60 -1.31 -0.20 -5.97
N HIS A 61 -0.37 -0.80 -5.23
CA HIS A 61 1.07 -0.55 -5.38
C HIS A 61 1.63 -1.05 -6.72
N THR A 62 0.93 -1.98 -7.39
CA THR A 62 1.30 -2.50 -8.71
C THR A 62 0.94 -1.56 -9.86
N LEU A 63 0.18 -0.50 -9.58
CA LEU A 63 -0.31 0.45 -10.57
C LEU A 63 0.12 1.89 -10.26
N THR A 64 0.50 2.61 -11.31
CA THR A 64 0.76 4.05 -11.26
C THR A 64 -0.57 4.80 -11.34
N LEU A 65 -1.29 4.85 -10.23
CA LEU A 65 -2.66 5.40 -10.18
C LEU A 65 -2.74 6.87 -10.59
N SER A 66 -1.67 7.65 -10.40
CA SER A 66 -1.59 9.05 -10.85
C SER A 66 -1.77 9.21 -12.37
N LYS A 67 -1.42 8.20 -13.17
CA LYS A 67 -1.66 8.16 -14.62
C LYS A 67 -3.10 7.75 -14.95
N ILE A 68 -3.71 6.88 -14.15
CA ILE A 68 -5.03 6.29 -14.42
C ILE A 68 -6.17 7.20 -13.96
N VAL A 69 -6.06 7.79 -12.76
CA VAL A 69 -7.09 8.64 -12.15
C VAL A 69 -7.59 9.75 -13.08
N PRO A 70 -6.75 10.49 -13.84
CA PRO A 70 -7.23 11.49 -14.80
C PRO A 70 -8.20 10.92 -15.85
N HIS A 71 -8.01 9.67 -16.29
CA HIS A 71 -8.92 9.03 -17.23
C HIS A 71 -10.27 8.72 -16.59
N ILE A 72 -10.28 8.26 -15.34
CA ILE A 72 -11.51 7.99 -14.58
C ILE A 72 -12.26 9.30 -14.32
N CYS A 73 -11.57 10.38 -13.97
CA CYS A 73 -12.16 11.70 -13.77
C CYS A 73 -12.94 12.18 -15.01
N ASN A 74 -12.44 11.92 -16.21
CA ASN A 74 -13.14 12.24 -17.46
C ASN A 74 -14.44 11.44 -17.60
N LEU A 75 -14.44 10.17 -17.18
CA LEU A 75 -15.62 9.30 -17.23
C LEU A 75 -16.73 9.68 -16.24
N LEU A 76 -16.44 10.49 -15.21
CA LEU A 76 -17.49 11.05 -14.35
C LEU A 76 -18.47 11.94 -15.12
N GLY A 77 -18.07 12.44 -16.30
CA GLY A 77 -18.91 13.20 -17.22
C GLY A 77 -19.41 12.42 -18.42
N ASP A 78 -19.31 11.08 -18.41
CA ASP A 78 -19.70 10.26 -19.56
C ASP A 78 -21.20 10.42 -19.89
N PRO A 79 -21.60 10.43 -21.19
CA PRO A 79 -23.01 10.46 -21.57
C PRO A 79 -23.81 9.27 -21.01
N ASN A 80 -23.19 8.10 -20.87
CA ASN A 80 -23.84 6.89 -20.36
C ASN A 80 -23.75 6.81 -18.83
N SER A 81 -24.88 6.57 -18.15
CA SER A 81 -24.94 6.47 -16.69
C SER A 81 -24.13 5.33 -16.11
N GLN A 82 -24.16 4.15 -16.74
CA GLN A 82 -23.43 2.97 -16.26
C GLN A 82 -21.91 3.23 -16.23
N VAL A 83 -21.39 3.96 -17.22
CA VAL A 83 -19.98 4.36 -17.24
C VAL A 83 -19.66 5.34 -16.11
N ARG A 84 -20.56 6.31 -15.83
CA ARG A 84 -20.38 7.24 -14.71
C ARG A 84 -20.39 6.51 -13.36
N ASP A 85 -21.31 5.56 -13.18
CA ASP A 85 -21.41 4.77 -11.95
C ASP A 85 -20.18 3.88 -11.77
N ALA A 86 -19.72 3.22 -12.84
CA ALA A 86 -18.49 2.44 -12.83
C ALA A 86 -17.24 3.30 -12.53
N ALA A 87 -17.18 4.54 -13.03
CA ALA A 87 -16.11 5.48 -12.74
C ALA A 87 -16.10 5.89 -11.26
N ILE A 88 -17.28 6.18 -10.67
CA ILE A 88 -17.41 6.47 -9.24
C ILE A 88 -16.95 5.24 -8.42
N ASN A 89 -17.42 4.04 -8.76
CA ASN A 89 -17.02 2.81 -8.06
C ASN A 89 -15.51 2.55 -8.17
N SER A 90 -14.90 2.87 -9.32
CA SER A 90 -13.44 2.78 -9.49
C SER A 90 -12.69 3.74 -8.57
N LEU A 91 -13.16 4.98 -8.41
CA LEU A 91 -12.56 5.93 -7.47
C LEU A 91 -12.72 5.50 -6.01
N VAL A 92 -13.88 4.93 -5.67
CA VAL A 92 -14.13 4.37 -4.33
C VAL A 92 -13.19 3.21 -4.04
N GLU A 93 -12.98 2.30 -5.00
CA GLU A 93 -12.04 1.20 -4.81
C GLU A 93 -10.59 1.70 -4.68
N ILE A 94 -10.19 2.67 -5.51
CA ILE A 94 -8.87 3.32 -5.35
C ILE A 94 -8.74 3.96 -3.96
N TYR A 95 -9.80 4.61 -3.45
CA TYR A 95 -9.81 5.17 -2.09
C TYR A 95 -9.68 4.07 -1.02
N ARG A 96 -10.32 2.92 -1.17
CA ARG A 96 -10.16 1.80 -0.22
C ARG A 96 -8.71 1.33 -0.09
N HIS A 97 -7.96 1.34 -1.18
CA HIS A 97 -6.56 0.92 -1.21
C HIS A 97 -5.58 2.02 -0.78
N VAL A 98 -5.84 3.28 -1.15
CA VAL A 98 -4.86 4.38 -1.04
C VAL A 98 -5.24 5.42 0.03
N GLY A 99 -6.52 5.55 0.35
CA GLY A 99 -7.06 6.51 1.30
C GLY A 99 -6.98 7.97 0.85
N GLU A 100 -6.72 8.85 1.82
CA GLU A 100 -6.93 10.29 1.72
C GLU A 100 -6.12 10.98 0.61
N ARG A 101 -5.00 10.37 0.18
CA ARG A 101 -4.20 10.84 -0.96
C ARG A 101 -5.06 11.01 -2.22
N VAL A 102 -6.01 10.09 -2.46
CA VAL A 102 -6.91 10.15 -3.62
C VAL A 102 -7.87 11.33 -3.52
N ARG A 103 -8.36 11.63 -2.29
CA ARG A 103 -9.23 12.78 -2.04
C ARG A 103 -8.52 14.10 -2.35
N ALA A 104 -7.28 14.23 -1.89
CA ALA A 104 -6.45 15.39 -2.16
C ALA A 104 -6.18 15.57 -3.67
N ASP A 105 -5.90 14.48 -4.38
CA ASP A 105 -5.67 14.50 -5.83
C ASP A 105 -6.91 14.92 -6.61
N LEU A 106 -8.09 14.38 -6.26
CA LEU A 106 -9.36 14.75 -6.90
C LEU A 106 -9.73 16.22 -6.68
N SER A 107 -9.45 16.77 -5.49
CA SER A 107 -9.71 18.17 -5.17
C SER A 107 -8.94 19.14 -6.07
N LYS A 108 -7.76 18.73 -6.57
CA LYS A 108 -6.91 19.54 -7.47
C LYS A 108 -7.30 19.42 -8.94
N LYS A 109 -8.20 18.50 -9.32
CA LYS A 109 -8.58 18.24 -10.72
C LYS A 109 -9.62 19.23 -11.28
N GLY A 110 -10.16 20.13 -10.46
CA GLY A 110 -11.15 21.12 -10.91
C GLY A 110 -12.48 20.50 -11.34
N LEU A 111 -12.86 19.37 -10.74
CA LEU A 111 -14.16 18.73 -11.00
C LEU A 111 -15.31 19.57 -10.42
N PRO A 112 -16.51 19.53 -11.02
CA PRO A 112 -17.68 20.21 -10.48
C PRO A 112 -17.95 19.80 -9.03
N GLN A 113 -18.24 20.78 -8.16
CA GLN A 113 -18.41 20.54 -6.72
C GLN A 113 -19.49 19.51 -6.42
N SER A 114 -20.58 19.49 -7.18
CA SER A 114 -21.65 18.50 -7.04
C SER A 114 -21.14 17.06 -7.22
N ARG A 115 -20.22 16.82 -8.15
CA ARG A 115 -19.63 15.49 -8.38
C ARG A 115 -18.64 15.12 -7.28
N LEU A 116 -17.81 16.08 -6.85
CA LEU A 116 -16.89 15.88 -5.74
C LEU A 116 -17.64 15.52 -4.46
N ASN A 117 -18.74 16.21 -4.16
CA ASN A 117 -19.56 15.91 -2.98
C ASN A 117 -20.06 14.47 -2.99
N VAL A 118 -20.59 13.98 -4.12
CA VAL A 118 -21.07 12.58 -4.25
C VAL A 118 -19.93 11.58 -4.00
N ILE A 119 -18.75 11.83 -4.56
CA ILE A 119 -17.59 10.94 -4.39
C ILE A 119 -17.10 10.97 -2.94
N PHE A 120 -16.99 12.15 -2.34
CA PHE A 120 -16.52 12.32 -0.97
C PHE A 120 -17.48 11.74 0.05
N THR A 121 -18.80 11.85 -0.16
CA THR A 121 -19.78 11.14 0.66
C THR A 121 -19.54 9.63 0.64
N LYS A 122 -19.29 9.04 -0.54
CA LYS A 122 -18.95 7.62 -0.63
C LYS A 122 -17.61 7.27 0.04
N PHE A 123 -16.61 8.14 -0.03
CA PHE A 123 -15.35 7.95 0.68
C PHE A 123 -15.57 7.94 2.20
N ASP A 124 -16.36 8.89 2.71
CA ASP A 124 -16.69 8.97 4.14
C ASP A 124 -17.49 7.73 4.59
N GLU A 125 -18.38 7.18 3.75
CA GLU A 125 -19.08 5.90 4.02
C GLU A 125 -18.13 4.71 4.11
N VAL A 126 -17.16 4.61 3.19
CA VAL A 126 -16.12 3.59 3.22
C VAL A 126 -15.26 3.71 4.48
N GLN A 127 -14.90 4.93 4.86
CA GLN A 127 -14.11 5.19 6.06
C GLN A 127 -14.88 4.82 7.33
N LYS A 128 -16.17 5.19 7.41
CA LYS A 128 -17.04 4.85 8.56
C LYS A 128 -17.31 3.36 8.70
N SER A 129 -17.42 2.65 7.57
CA SER A 129 -17.66 1.21 7.58
C SER A 129 -16.42 0.37 7.91
N GLY A 130 -15.24 0.99 8.03
CA GLY A 130 -13.98 0.28 8.26
C GLY A 130 -13.56 -0.60 7.08
N ASN A 131 -14.15 -0.43 5.91
CA ASN A 131 -13.90 -1.25 4.71
C ASN A 131 -12.63 -0.86 3.93
N MET A 132 -11.69 -0.22 4.62
CA MET A 132 -10.39 0.20 4.07
C MET A 132 -9.47 -1.03 3.96
N ILE A 133 -8.78 -1.15 2.83
CA ILE A 133 -7.90 -2.29 2.54
C ILE A 133 -6.46 -2.03 2.99
N GLN A 134 -6.10 -0.77 3.33
CA GLN A 134 -4.77 -0.29 3.76
C GLN A 134 -3.71 -1.39 3.73
N SER A 135 -2.96 -1.51 2.63
CA SER A 135 -1.90 -2.49 2.50
C SER A 135 -1.08 -2.48 3.79
N ALA A 136 -0.98 -3.64 4.46
CA ALA A 136 -0.40 -3.81 5.79
C ALA A 136 1.11 -3.49 5.89
N ASN A 137 1.68 -2.77 4.91
CA ASN A 137 3.10 -2.45 4.78
C ASN A 137 3.47 -1.01 5.17
N ASP A 138 2.53 -0.15 5.56
CA ASP A 138 2.84 1.20 6.09
C ASP A 138 2.53 1.33 7.59
N LYS A 139 2.83 0.30 8.39
CA LYS A 139 3.01 0.46 9.84
C LYS A 139 4.38 1.04 10.15
N ASN A 140 4.64 2.25 9.70
CA ASN A 140 5.68 3.12 10.27
C ASN A 140 5.18 4.56 10.35
N PHE A 141 3.98 4.73 10.91
CA PHE A 141 3.65 5.99 11.57
C PHE A 141 4.04 5.81 13.03
N ASP A 142 5.26 6.22 13.35
CA ASP A 142 5.68 6.49 14.72
C ASP A 142 4.69 7.52 15.30
N ASP A 143 3.74 7.04 16.09
CA ASP A 143 3.03 7.86 17.09
C ASP A 143 3.45 7.34 18.47
N GLU A 144 4.77 7.38 18.67
CA GLU A 144 5.43 7.38 19.97
C GLU A 144 5.34 8.82 20.51
N ASP A 145 4.19 9.16 21.10
CA ASP A 145 4.18 10.17 22.15
C ASP A 145 3.16 9.75 23.21
N SER A 146 3.60 8.77 24.01
CA SER A 146 2.97 8.48 25.28
C SER A 146 3.49 9.49 26.30
N VAL A 147 2.69 10.51 26.63
CA VAL A 147 2.83 11.21 27.90
C VAL A 147 1.45 11.41 28.53
N ASP A 148 1.10 10.47 29.39
CA ASP A 148 0.08 10.61 30.41
C ASP A 148 0.58 11.64 31.44
N GLY A 149 -0.13 12.74 31.68
CA GLY A 149 0.43 13.80 32.52
C GLY A 149 -0.42 15.05 32.75
N ASN A 150 -1.58 14.89 33.38
CA ASN A 150 -2.16 15.81 34.37
C ASN A 150 -1.86 17.34 34.31
N ARG A 151 -2.93 18.09 33.99
CA ARG A 151 -3.43 19.31 34.68
C ARG A 151 -2.96 20.71 34.17
N PRO A 152 -3.90 21.68 34.01
CA PRO A 152 -3.62 22.99 33.39
C PRO A 152 -3.30 24.08 34.43
N SER A 153 -2.57 25.13 34.02
CA SER A 153 -2.79 26.55 34.41
C SER A 153 -1.80 27.52 33.74
N SER A 154 -2.37 28.47 32.99
CA SER A 154 -2.21 29.93 33.07
C SER A 154 -0.87 30.59 33.46
N ALA A 155 -0.52 31.60 32.65
CA ALA A 155 -0.07 32.96 33.03
C ALA A 155 1.43 33.34 32.97
N SER A 156 1.71 34.26 32.03
CA SER A 156 2.48 35.52 32.20
C SER A 156 4.02 35.54 32.27
N SER A 157 4.61 36.09 31.20
CA SER A 157 5.66 37.15 31.13
C SER A 157 6.72 37.28 32.24
N THR A 158 8.00 37.41 31.85
CA THR A 158 8.72 38.71 31.82
C THR A 158 10.18 38.58 31.34
N SER A 159 10.61 39.67 30.71
CA SER A 159 11.88 40.02 30.08
C SER A 159 13.07 40.24 31.03
N SER A 160 14.24 40.53 30.42
CA SER A 160 15.40 41.33 30.89
C SER A 160 16.61 40.50 31.36
N LYS A 161 17.89 40.84 31.12
CA LYS A 161 18.66 41.82 30.31
C LYS A 161 20.15 41.46 30.57
N ALA A 162 21.02 41.50 29.56
CA ALA A 162 22.49 41.37 29.70
C ALA A 162 23.12 42.67 30.31
N PRO A 163 24.46 42.94 30.38
CA PRO A 163 25.72 42.21 30.03
C PRO A 163 26.79 42.43 31.18
N PRO A 164 28.15 42.54 31.06
CA PRO A 164 29.05 42.51 29.89
C PRO A 164 30.48 41.87 30.03
N SER A 165 31.14 41.80 28.87
CA SER A 165 32.54 42.20 28.57
C SER A 165 33.68 41.16 28.48
N SER A 166 34.25 41.13 27.26
CA SER A 166 35.69 41.27 26.91
C SER A 166 36.67 40.09 26.84
N ARG A 167 37.30 40.04 25.64
CA ARG A 167 38.69 39.70 25.25
C ARG A 167 39.08 38.26 24.85
N ARG A 168 39.25 38.13 23.53
CA ARG A 168 40.41 37.65 22.75
C ARG A 168 41.54 36.84 23.43
N ASN A 169 41.91 35.79 22.67
CA ASN A 169 43.25 35.40 22.17
C ASN A 169 43.95 34.14 22.74
N VAL A 170 44.29 33.23 21.80
CA VAL A 170 45.50 32.37 21.70
C VAL A 170 45.57 31.20 22.70
N GLY A 171 45.95 29.96 22.38
CA GLY A 171 46.51 29.31 21.20
C GLY A 171 47.09 27.95 21.63
N MET A 172 47.70 27.22 20.68
CA MET A 172 48.49 25.98 20.84
C MET A 172 47.65 24.68 20.98
N GLY A 173 47.81 23.62 20.19
CA GLY A 173 48.86 23.26 19.24
C GLY A 173 49.54 21.95 19.64
N THR A 174 49.22 20.88 18.91
CA THR A 174 50.03 19.66 18.65
C THR A 174 50.45 18.75 19.82
N THR A 175 50.07 17.47 19.76
CA THR A 175 51.04 16.36 19.67
C THR A 175 50.45 15.13 18.95
N ARG A 176 51.32 14.56 18.11
CA ARG A 176 51.16 13.38 17.26
C ARG A 176 51.30 12.11 18.10
N ARG A 177 50.71 10.98 17.66
CA ARG A 177 51.44 9.79 17.15
C ARG A 177 50.58 8.52 17.09
N LEU A 178 50.66 7.86 15.94
CA LEU A 178 50.33 6.45 15.69
C LEU A 178 51.46 5.52 16.17
N GLY A 179 51.12 4.28 16.55
CA GLY A 179 52.06 3.16 16.54
C GLY A 179 51.69 1.93 17.40
N SER A 180 51.04 0.94 16.77
CA SER A 180 51.20 -0.53 16.82
C SER A 180 51.70 -1.28 18.09
N SER A 181 50.98 -2.35 18.48
CA SER A 181 51.58 -3.67 18.79
C SER A 181 50.54 -4.81 19.02
N THR A 182 50.59 -5.81 18.14
CA THR A 182 50.55 -7.29 18.31
C THR A 182 49.86 -8.00 19.52
N LEU A 183 49.11 -9.05 19.14
CA LEU A 183 49.01 -10.43 19.69
C LEU A 183 48.53 -10.66 21.14
N GLY A 184 47.46 -11.47 21.30
CA GLY A 184 47.10 -12.04 22.61
C GLY A 184 45.81 -12.87 22.64
N SER A 185 45.99 -14.16 22.91
CA SER A 185 45.05 -15.30 23.03
C SER A 185 43.81 -15.16 23.95
N LYS A 186 42.73 -15.86 23.55
CA LYS A 186 41.65 -16.56 24.31
C LYS A 186 41.10 -15.94 25.60
N SER A 187 39.77 -15.74 25.65
CA SER A 187 38.81 -16.58 26.41
C SER A 187 37.46 -15.87 26.61
N SER A 188 36.39 -16.62 26.36
CA SER A 188 35.07 -16.61 27.05
C SER A 188 34.55 -15.30 27.68
N ALA A 189 33.39 -14.83 27.20
CA ALA A 189 32.20 -14.64 28.03
C ALA A 189 31.06 -14.05 27.20
N ALA A 190 29.86 -14.45 27.56
CA ALA A 190 28.57 -14.10 26.99
C ALA A 190 28.45 -12.63 26.56
N LYS A 191 27.89 -12.44 25.36
CA LYS A 191 27.19 -11.21 25.03
C LYS A 191 26.01 -11.57 24.15
N GLU A 192 24.83 -11.48 24.74
CA GLU A 192 23.59 -11.24 24.01
C GLU A 192 23.88 -10.17 22.95
N GLY A 193 23.88 -10.61 21.71
CA GLY A 193 24.25 -9.84 20.53
C GLY A 193 23.20 -10.12 19.47
N ALA A 194 22.57 -9.05 19.02
CA ALA A 194 21.46 -9.01 18.08
C ALA A 194 21.63 -9.90 16.84
N GLY A 195 20.55 -10.63 16.50
CA GLY A 195 20.15 -10.86 15.11
C GLY A 195 21.09 -11.63 14.20
N ALA A 196 21.96 -12.49 14.73
CA ALA A 196 22.69 -13.44 13.90
C ALA A 196 21.84 -14.72 13.76
N VAL A 197 21.02 -14.78 12.70
CA VAL A 197 20.50 -16.05 12.20
C VAL A 197 21.65 -16.75 11.48
N ASP A 198 22.07 -17.92 11.96
CA ASP A 198 23.03 -18.77 11.29
C ASP A 198 22.36 -19.62 10.19
N GLU A 199 23.17 -20.31 9.38
CA GLU A 199 22.67 -21.12 8.26
C GLU A 199 21.77 -22.26 8.78
N GLU A 200 22.10 -22.81 9.94
CA GLU A 200 21.33 -23.82 10.63
C GLU A 200 19.95 -23.31 11.09
N ASP A 201 19.86 -22.09 11.62
CA ASP A 201 18.58 -21.45 11.98
C ASP A 201 17.72 -21.16 10.75
N PHE A 202 18.34 -20.76 9.62
CA PHE A 202 17.62 -20.58 8.36
C PHE A 202 17.02 -21.88 7.83
N ILE A 203 17.80 -22.97 7.81
CA ILE A 203 17.32 -24.28 7.35
C ILE A 203 16.20 -24.78 8.26
N LYS A 204 16.36 -24.64 9.58
CA LYS A 204 15.35 -25.07 10.54
C LYS A 204 14.05 -24.29 10.41
N ALA A 205 14.10 -22.97 10.17
CA ALA A 205 12.90 -22.17 9.93
C ALA A 205 12.24 -22.49 8.57
N PHE A 206 13.01 -22.94 7.58
CA PHE A 206 12.48 -23.35 6.29
C PHE A 206 11.80 -24.73 6.34
N ASP A 207 12.30 -25.64 7.16
CA ASP A 207 11.71 -26.98 7.36
C ASP A 207 10.54 -26.97 8.35
N ASP A 208 10.42 -25.93 9.19
CA ASP A 208 9.29 -25.72 10.11
C ASP A 208 8.05 -25.16 9.39
N VAL A 209 7.63 -25.86 8.33
CA VAL A 209 6.42 -25.56 7.57
C VAL A 209 5.39 -26.66 7.83
N PRO A 210 4.11 -26.33 8.09
CA PRO A 210 3.07 -27.32 8.27
C PRO A 210 3.00 -28.27 7.08
N VAL A 211 3.18 -29.57 7.33
CA VAL A 211 3.09 -30.59 6.27
C VAL A 211 1.63 -30.73 5.87
N VAL A 212 1.26 -30.11 4.75
CA VAL A 212 -0.08 -30.22 4.19
C VAL A 212 -0.17 -31.56 3.46
N GLN A 213 -0.97 -32.48 3.99
CA GLN A 213 -1.25 -33.76 3.34
C GLN A 213 -2.27 -33.54 2.21
N ILE A 214 -1.77 -33.44 0.98
CA ILE A 214 -2.61 -33.24 -0.20
C ILE A 214 -3.14 -34.60 -0.65
N TYR A 215 -4.43 -34.81 -0.52
CA TYR A 215 -5.11 -36.01 -0.99
C TYR A 215 -5.48 -35.86 -2.47
N SER A 216 -5.21 -36.90 -3.27
CA SER A 216 -5.91 -37.08 -4.55
C SER A 216 -7.39 -37.29 -4.29
N SER A 217 -8.26 -36.94 -5.26
CA SER A 217 -9.71 -37.19 -5.15
C SER A 217 -10.02 -38.64 -4.77
N ARG A 218 -9.20 -39.60 -5.22
CA ARG A 218 -9.33 -41.02 -4.88
C ARG A 218 -8.91 -41.33 -3.43
N ASP A 219 -7.82 -40.74 -2.95
CA ASP A 219 -7.30 -40.96 -1.59
C ASP A 219 -8.21 -40.33 -0.53
N LEU A 220 -8.90 -39.24 -0.89
CA LEU A 220 -9.90 -38.59 -0.05
C LEU A 220 -11.15 -39.47 0.12
N GLU A 221 -11.65 -40.07 -0.96
CA GLU A 221 -12.80 -40.98 -0.92
C GLU A 221 -12.51 -42.24 -0.08
N GLU A 222 -11.32 -42.83 -0.22
CA GLU A 222 -10.91 -43.98 0.60
C GLU A 222 -10.76 -43.62 2.09
N SER A 223 -10.25 -42.43 2.40
CA SER A 223 -10.10 -41.95 3.78
C SER A 223 -11.44 -41.65 4.45
N ILE A 224 -12.39 -41.07 3.71
CA ILE A 224 -13.76 -40.80 4.21
C ILE A 224 -14.52 -42.09 4.47
N ASN A 225 -14.36 -43.10 3.62
CA ASN A 225 -15.04 -44.39 3.79
C ASN A 225 -14.52 -45.15 5.02
N LYS A 226 -13.22 -45.06 5.34
CA LYS A 226 -12.64 -45.65 6.56
C LYS A 226 -13.12 -45.02 7.87
N ILE A 227 -13.61 -43.78 7.85
CA ILE A 227 -14.15 -43.09 9.04
C ILE A 227 -15.64 -43.45 9.26
N ARG A 228 -16.30 -43.97 8.21
CA ARG A 228 -17.74 -44.26 8.22
C ARG A 228 -18.07 -45.70 8.64
N GLU A 229 -17.07 -46.56 8.72
CA GLU A 229 -17.15 -47.94 9.23
C GLU A 229 -16.68 -47.99 10.69
#